data_AF-A0A533VFS0-F1
#
_entry.id   AF-A0A533VFS0-F1
#
_cell.length_a   1.000
_cell.length_b   1.000
_cell.length_c   1.000
_cell.angle_alpha   90.00
_cell.angle_beta   90.00
_cell.angle_gamma   90.00
#
_symmetry.space_group_name_H-M   'P 1'
#
loop_
_entity.id
_entity.type
_entity.pdbx_description
1 polymer ?
#
loop_
_entity_poly.entity_id
_entity_poly.type
_entity_poly.pdbx_seq_one_letter_code
_entity_poly.pdbx_strand_id
1 'polypeptide(L)'
;MYSRCQWAKDQIEIDYHDKEWGVPVHEDRKLFEFLVLEGMQAGLSWRTILKKRQEFRKAFDNFQVQQIARYNKSKIRQLCYNPLIIRNRKKIEAAIINANAFLNVQKEFGSFDTYIWNFVRYKPIQNSWKNHKDVPSMSRESEMICIDLRNRGFKFVGSKVCYAMMQAIGMVNDHTIDCFRHKELKN
;
A
#
# COMPACT_ATOMS: atom_id res chain seq x y z
N MET A 1 -28.04 -2.50 10.45
CA MET A 1 -27.17 -1.90 9.42
C MET A 1 -25.84 -1.60 10.09
N TYR A 2 -24.75 -2.23 9.67
CA TYR A 2 -23.43 -1.96 10.25
C TYR A 2 -22.94 -0.60 9.75
N SER A 3 -22.44 0.27 10.64
CA SER A 3 -21.79 1.52 10.23
C SER A 3 -20.45 1.17 9.58
N ARG A 4 -20.07 1.92 8.54
CA ARG A 4 -18.78 1.82 7.84
C ARG A 4 -18.05 3.14 7.97
N CYS A 5 -16.74 3.12 7.75
CA CYS A 5 -15.98 4.36 7.65
C CYS A 5 -16.56 5.28 6.55
N GLN A 6 -16.61 6.59 6.82
CA GLN A 6 -17.25 7.59 5.95
C GLN A 6 -16.74 7.61 4.50
N TRP A 7 -15.51 7.16 4.26
CA TRP A 7 -14.89 7.14 2.93
C TRP A 7 -15.38 5.99 2.05
N ALA A 8 -15.95 4.91 2.62
CA ALA A 8 -16.39 3.74 1.87
C ALA A 8 -17.80 3.95 1.31
N LYS A 9 -17.92 4.66 0.18
CA LYS A 9 -19.21 5.11 -0.36
C LYS A 9 -19.72 4.25 -1.52
N ASP A 10 -18.84 3.88 -2.45
CA ASP A 10 -19.23 3.07 -3.59
C ASP A 10 -18.96 1.59 -3.36
N GLN A 11 -19.65 0.71 -4.11
CA GLN A 11 -19.53 -0.74 -3.97
C GLN A 11 -18.08 -1.24 -3.97
N ILE A 12 -17.22 -0.71 -4.85
CA ILE A 12 -15.79 -1.10 -4.90
C ILE A 12 -15.00 -0.69 -3.65
N GLU A 13 -15.34 0.44 -3.05
CA GLU A 13 -14.73 0.91 -1.80
C GLU A 13 -15.28 0.15 -0.60
N ILE A 14 -16.57 -0.17 -0.60
CA ILE A 14 -17.24 -1.01 0.40
C ILE A 14 -16.63 -2.41 0.41
N ASP A 15 -16.47 -3.04 -0.75
CA ASP A 15 -15.85 -4.36 -0.86
C ASP A 15 -14.40 -4.35 -0.35
N TYR A 16 -13.64 -3.32 -0.72
CA TYR A 16 -12.27 -3.14 -0.24
C TYR A 16 -12.21 -2.89 1.27
N HIS A 17 -13.06 -2.01 1.79
CA HIS A 17 -13.18 -1.70 3.21
C HIS A 17 -13.53 -2.93 4.05
N ASP A 18 -14.55 -3.67 3.61
CA ASP A 18 -15.10 -4.79 4.36
C ASP A 18 -14.19 -6.02 4.33
N LYS A 19 -13.40 -6.21 3.27
CA LYS A 19 -12.66 -7.46 3.04
C LYS A 19 -11.14 -7.32 3.12
N GLU A 20 -10.60 -6.12 2.93
CA GLU A 20 -9.14 -5.94 2.78
C GLU A 20 -8.57 -4.85 3.69
N TRP A 21 -9.17 -3.67 3.76
CA TRP A 21 -8.55 -2.53 4.45
C TRP A 21 -8.50 -2.74 5.98
N GLY A 22 -7.31 -2.53 6.54
CA GLY A 22 -7.03 -2.76 7.96
C GLY A 22 -6.77 -4.23 8.33
N VAL A 23 -6.95 -5.18 7.42
CA VAL A 23 -6.64 -6.60 7.67
C VAL A 23 -5.12 -6.79 7.63
N PRO A 24 -4.49 -7.40 8.66
CA PRO A 24 -3.07 -7.69 8.64
C PRO A 24 -2.66 -8.53 7.42
N VAL A 25 -1.71 -8.02 6.63
CA VAL A 25 -1.15 -8.71 5.46
C VAL A 25 0.31 -9.09 5.74
N HIS A 26 0.63 -10.38 5.55
CA HIS A 26 1.98 -10.93 5.73
C HIS A 26 2.58 -11.58 4.48
N GLU A 27 1.87 -11.53 3.34
CA GLU A 27 2.37 -12.06 2.06
C GLU A 27 3.21 -10.99 1.34
N ASP A 28 4.52 -11.21 1.20
CA ASP A 28 5.47 -10.28 0.57
C ASP A 28 5.02 -9.74 -0.80
N ARG A 29 4.46 -10.59 -1.65
CA ARG A 29 3.96 -10.17 -2.96
C ARG A 29 2.81 -9.16 -2.84
N LYS A 30 1.89 -9.38 -1.89
CA LYS A 30 0.77 -8.47 -1.62
C LYS A 30 1.25 -7.19 -0.94
N LEU A 31 2.23 -7.27 -0.05
CA LEU A 31 2.91 -6.09 0.51
C LEU A 31 3.56 -5.25 -0.58
N PHE A 32 4.27 -5.87 -1.52
CA PHE A 32 4.86 -5.19 -2.67
C PHE A 32 3.80 -4.56 -3.59
N GLU A 33 2.69 -5.26 -3.84
CA GLU A 33 1.55 -4.71 -4.58
C GLU A 33 1.06 -3.39 -3.94
N PHE A 34 0.79 -3.38 -2.63
CA PHE A 34 0.35 -2.15 -1.94
C PHE A 34 1.41 -1.06 -1.98
N LEU A 35 2.68 -1.38 -1.73
CA LEU A 35 3.78 -0.41 -1.81
C LEU A 35 3.81 0.33 -3.16
N VAL A 36 3.63 -0.40 -4.26
CA VAL A 36 3.60 0.19 -5.60
C VAL A 36 2.31 0.98 -5.84
N LEU A 37 1.14 0.42 -5.47
CA LEU A 37 -0.16 1.05 -5.70
C LEU A 37 -0.35 2.35 -4.90
N GLU A 38 0.15 2.41 -3.66
CA GLU A 38 0.13 3.62 -2.84
C GLU A 38 1.04 4.71 -3.44
N GLY A 39 2.21 4.33 -3.96
CA GLY A 39 3.06 5.26 -4.73
C GLY A 39 2.39 5.76 -6.02
N MET A 40 1.60 4.90 -6.68
CA MET A 40 0.81 5.26 -7.87
C MET A 40 -0.33 6.24 -7.55
N GLN A 41 -0.86 6.21 -6.33
CA GLN A 41 -1.99 7.03 -5.91
C GLN A 41 -1.66 8.53 -5.80
N ALA A 42 -0.40 8.94 -5.64
CA ALA A 42 -0.04 10.35 -5.44
C ALA A 42 -0.70 11.30 -6.48
N GLY A 43 -1.59 12.18 -6.02
CA GLY A 43 -2.37 13.10 -6.88
C GLY A 43 -3.68 12.55 -7.46
N LEU A 44 -4.15 11.39 -7.00
CA LEU A 44 -5.38 10.72 -7.44
C LEU A 44 -6.16 10.18 -6.23
N SER A 45 -7.42 9.78 -6.44
CA SER A 45 -8.20 9.09 -5.41
C SER A 45 -7.82 7.61 -5.34
N TRP A 46 -7.88 7.01 -4.13
CA TRP A 46 -7.69 5.57 -3.97
C TRP A 46 -8.73 4.76 -4.77
N ARG A 47 -9.97 5.25 -4.89
CA ARG A 47 -11.00 4.72 -5.79
C ARG A 47 -10.50 4.52 -7.23
N THR A 48 -9.68 5.45 -7.75
CA THR A 48 -9.10 5.36 -9.10
C THR A 48 -8.13 4.19 -9.19
N ILE A 49 -7.35 3.96 -8.13
CA ILE A 49 -6.43 2.82 -8.02
C ILE A 49 -7.21 1.51 -7.94
N LEU A 50 -8.22 1.42 -7.07
CA LEU A 50 -9.07 0.22 -6.94
C LEU A 50 -9.70 -0.18 -8.27
N LYS A 51 -10.28 0.77 -9.01
CA LYS A 51 -10.88 0.52 -10.34
C LYS A 51 -9.87 -0.02 -11.36
N LYS A 52 -8.58 0.34 -11.23
CA LYS A 52 -7.50 -0.06 -12.13
C LYS A 52 -6.66 -1.22 -11.58
N ARG A 53 -6.92 -1.72 -10.37
CA ARG A 53 -6.05 -2.66 -9.64
C ARG A 53 -5.82 -3.96 -10.41
N GLN A 54 -6.87 -4.52 -11.03
CA GLN A 54 -6.73 -5.72 -11.86
C GLN A 54 -5.90 -5.47 -13.13
N GLU A 55 -6.02 -4.28 -13.72
CA GLU A 55 -5.22 -3.89 -14.89
C GLU A 55 -3.75 -3.62 -14.50
N PHE A 56 -3.51 -3.10 -13.30
CA PHE A 56 -2.16 -3.03 -12.72
C PHE A 56 -1.57 -4.43 -12.53
N ARG A 57 -2.33 -5.38 -11.96
CA ARG A 57 -1.85 -6.77 -11.82
C ARG A 57 -1.46 -7.38 -13.16
N LYS A 58 -2.29 -7.23 -14.20
CA LYS A 58 -1.96 -7.71 -15.55
C LYS A 58 -0.72 -7.02 -16.12
N ALA A 59 -0.63 -5.70 -16.00
CA ALA A 59 0.46 -4.91 -16.56
C ALA A 59 1.81 -5.18 -15.89
N PHE A 60 1.79 -5.39 -14.57
CA PHE A 60 2.96 -5.58 -13.72
C PHE A 60 3.21 -7.07 -13.38
N ASP A 61 2.85 -8.00 -14.27
CA ASP A 61 3.12 -9.44 -14.13
C ASP A 61 2.73 -10.00 -12.74
N ASN A 62 1.53 -9.63 -12.30
CA ASN A 62 0.92 -9.92 -11.01
C ASN A 62 1.78 -9.54 -9.79
N PHE A 63 2.51 -8.43 -9.90
CA PHE A 63 3.41 -7.92 -8.85
C PHE A 63 4.50 -8.91 -8.44
N GLN A 64 4.91 -9.81 -9.34
CA GLN A 64 6.04 -10.70 -9.11
C GLN A 64 7.34 -9.88 -9.08
N VAL A 65 7.89 -9.70 -7.87
CA VAL A 65 8.98 -8.75 -7.59
C VAL A 65 10.20 -9.01 -8.48
N GLN A 66 10.59 -10.27 -8.65
CA GLN A 66 11.74 -10.67 -9.47
C GLN A 66 11.55 -10.35 -10.95
N GLN A 67 10.30 -10.39 -11.46
CA GLN A 67 10.01 -10.05 -12.85
C GLN A 67 10.08 -8.53 -13.05
N ILE A 68 9.45 -7.76 -12.16
CA ILE A 68 9.42 -6.30 -12.23
C ILE A 68 10.83 -5.72 -12.09
N ALA A 69 11.65 -6.26 -11.21
CA ALA A 69 13.04 -5.84 -11.01
C ALA A 69 13.88 -5.92 -12.31
N ARG A 70 13.50 -6.79 -13.26
CA ARG A 70 14.19 -7.03 -14.54
C ARG A 70 13.58 -6.26 -15.71
N TYR A 71 12.57 -5.42 -15.49
CA TYR A 71 11.96 -4.65 -16.56
C TYR A 71 12.98 -3.75 -17.26
N ASN A 72 13.02 -3.86 -18.59
CA ASN A 72 13.90 -3.08 -19.43
C ASN A 72 13.16 -1.86 -20.04
N LYS A 73 13.91 -1.06 -20.82
CA LYS A 73 13.36 0.13 -21.52
C LYS A 73 12.16 -0.19 -22.40
N SER A 74 12.07 -1.40 -22.97
CA SER A 74 10.95 -1.82 -23.81
C SER A 74 9.67 -2.00 -22.99
N LYS A 75 9.74 -2.73 -21.88
CA LYS A 75 8.60 -2.90 -20.96
C LYS A 75 8.16 -1.56 -20.36
N ILE A 76 9.09 -0.67 -20.00
CA ILE A 76 8.75 0.69 -19.54
C ILE A 76 7.95 1.45 -20.61
N ARG A 77 8.39 1.43 -21.88
CA ARG A 77 7.63 2.06 -22.98
C ARG A 77 6.24 1.45 -23.12
N GLN A 78 6.12 0.12 -23.11
CA GLN A 78 4.83 -0.56 -23.17
C GLN A 78 3.89 -0.10 -22.06
N LEU A 79 4.37 -0.02 -20.82
CA LEU A 79 3.59 0.46 -19.67
C LEU A 79 3.18 1.93 -19.81
N CYS A 80 4.08 2.79 -20.30
CA CYS A 80 3.77 4.20 -20.56
C CYS A 80 2.67 4.39 -21.61
N TYR A 81 2.51 3.47 -22.56
CA TYR A 81 1.46 3.52 -23.58
C TYR A 81 0.17 2.80 -23.17
N ASN A 82 0.16 2.04 -22.08
CA ASN A 82 -1.04 1.30 -21.65
C ASN A 82 -2.09 2.26 -21.03
N PRO A 83 -3.27 2.47 -21.67
CA PRO A 83 -4.28 3.40 -21.18
C PRO A 83 -5.04 2.87 -19.95
N LEU A 84 -4.91 1.58 -19.64
CA LEU A 84 -5.64 0.93 -18.55
C LEU A 84 -5.01 1.23 -17.18
N ILE A 85 -3.73 1.63 -17.14
CA ILE A 85 -3.02 2.02 -15.92
C ILE A 85 -2.73 3.53 -15.88
N ILE A 86 -2.05 3.99 -14.83
CA ILE A 86 -1.57 5.37 -14.73
C ILE A 86 -0.30 5.52 -15.56
N ARG A 87 -0.40 6.26 -16.67
CA ARG A 87 0.69 6.52 -17.63
C ARG A 87 1.66 7.60 -17.14
N ASN A 88 2.24 7.39 -15.96
CA ASN A 88 3.26 8.28 -15.41
C ASN A 88 4.61 7.56 -15.41
N ARG A 89 5.50 7.99 -16.31
CA ARG A 89 6.82 7.37 -16.49
C ARG A 89 7.64 7.30 -15.20
N LYS A 90 7.67 8.38 -14.41
CA LYS A 90 8.43 8.41 -13.14
C LYS A 90 7.91 7.40 -12.13
N LYS A 91 6.59 7.22 -12.04
CA LYS A 91 5.97 6.21 -11.16
C LYS A 91 6.20 4.78 -11.65
N ILE A 92 6.18 4.55 -12.96
CA ILE A 92 6.49 3.25 -13.57
C ILE A 92 7.96 2.87 -13.29
N GLU A 93 8.89 3.80 -13.54
CA GLU A 93 10.31 3.60 -13.25
C GLU A 93 10.56 3.37 -11.75
N ALA A 94 9.83 4.08 -10.89
CA ALA A 94 9.88 3.86 -9.45
C ALA A 94 9.44 2.45 -9.01
N ALA A 95 8.45 1.83 -9.65
CA ALA A 95 8.06 0.45 -9.33
C ALA A 95 9.22 -0.54 -9.56
N ILE A 96 10.06 -0.30 -10.57
CA ILE A 96 11.23 -1.13 -10.90
C ILE A 96 12.35 -0.90 -9.88
N ILE A 97 12.59 0.36 -9.51
CA ILE A 97 13.55 0.71 -8.45
C ILE A 97 13.12 0.08 -7.12
N ASN A 98 11.84 0.19 -6.79
CA ASN A 98 11.26 -0.38 -5.58
C ASN A 98 11.35 -1.91 -5.58
N ALA A 99 11.14 -2.59 -6.72
CA ALA A 99 11.32 -4.03 -6.80
C ALA A 99 12.76 -4.46 -6.47
N ASN A 100 13.76 -3.76 -7.00
CA ASN A 100 15.16 -4.04 -6.70
C ASN A 100 15.50 -3.77 -5.21
N ALA A 101 15.02 -2.65 -4.65
CA ALA A 101 15.20 -2.34 -3.23
C ALA A 101 14.51 -3.37 -2.32
N PHE A 102 13.31 -3.82 -2.70
CA PHE A 102 12.56 -4.87 -2.00
C PHE A 102 13.32 -6.20 -1.97
N LEU A 103 13.90 -6.63 -3.10
CA LEU A 103 14.74 -7.84 -3.14
C LEU A 103 15.98 -7.71 -2.23
N ASN A 104 16.55 -6.52 -2.09
CA ASN A 104 17.67 -6.29 -1.17
C ASN A 104 17.23 -6.38 0.29
N VAL A 105 16.06 -5.83 0.63
CA VAL A 105 15.46 -6.01 1.97
C VAL A 105 15.22 -7.49 2.25
N GLN A 106 14.66 -8.25 1.31
CA GLN A 106 14.46 -9.69 1.49
C GLN A 106 15.77 -10.45 1.74
N LYS A 107 16.88 -10.05 1.11
CA LYS A 107 18.20 -10.64 1.37
C LYS A 107 18.72 -10.34 2.79
N GLU A 108 18.44 -9.15 3.32
CA GLU A 108 18.92 -8.71 4.63
C GLU A 108 18.06 -9.23 5.78
N PHE A 109 16.73 -9.25 5.61
CA PHE A 109 15.77 -9.58 6.67
C PHE A 109 15.07 -10.94 6.48
N GLY A 110 15.40 -11.66 5.41
CA GLY A 110 14.74 -12.90 5.01
C GLY A 110 13.41 -12.68 4.26
N SER A 111 12.61 -11.71 4.69
CA SER A 111 11.37 -11.29 4.02
C SER A 111 11.12 -9.80 4.17
N PHE A 112 10.28 -9.21 3.31
CA PHE A 112 9.87 -7.83 3.49
C PHE A 112 8.85 -7.67 4.62
N ASP A 113 8.00 -8.69 4.83
CA ASP A 113 7.10 -8.79 5.97
C ASP A 113 7.84 -8.59 7.30
N THR A 114 8.89 -9.39 7.55
CA THR A 114 9.74 -9.28 8.75
C THR A 114 10.26 -7.86 8.92
N TYR A 115 10.72 -7.24 7.84
CA TYR A 115 11.26 -5.88 7.85
C TYR A 115 10.18 -4.83 8.17
N ILE A 116 9.08 -4.81 7.43
CA ILE A 116 8.10 -3.73 7.52
C ILE A 116 7.27 -3.80 8.81
N TRP A 117 6.90 -5.00 9.26
CA TRP A 117 6.13 -5.18 10.48
C TRP A 117 6.93 -4.96 11.76
N ASN A 118 8.27 -4.99 11.69
CA ASN A 118 9.14 -4.64 12.82
C ASN A 118 8.90 -3.19 13.31
N PHE A 119 8.50 -2.27 12.41
CA PHE A 119 8.20 -0.87 12.76
C PHE A 119 7.01 -0.73 13.71
N VAL A 120 6.12 -1.73 13.78
CA VAL A 120 5.00 -1.80 14.73
C VAL A 120 5.16 -2.97 15.71
N ARG A 121 6.40 -3.46 15.89
CA ARG A 121 6.71 -4.60 16.76
C ARG A 121 5.82 -5.81 16.49
N TYR A 122 5.54 -6.05 15.21
CA TYR A 122 4.74 -7.19 14.72
C TYR A 122 3.31 -7.25 15.26
N LYS A 123 2.77 -6.13 15.75
CA LYS A 123 1.39 -6.04 16.24
C LYS A 123 0.68 -4.81 15.67
N PRO A 124 -0.54 -4.97 15.13
CA PRO A 124 -1.32 -3.82 14.69
C PRO A 124 -1.50 -2.79 15.82
N ILE A 125 -1.34 -1.51 15.49
CA ILE A 125 -1.66 -0.42 16.40
C ILE A 125 -3.17 -0.22 16.38
N GLN A 126 -3.83 -0.49 17.51
CA GLN A 126 -5.26 -0.30 17.66
C GLN A 126 -5.57 1.17 18.02
N ASN A 127 -6.10 1.93 17.07
CA ASN A 127 -6.54 3.29 17.34
C ASN A 127 -8.02 3.35 17.74
N SER A 128 -8.52 4.52 18.13
CA SER A 128 -9.91 4.72 18.60
C SER A 128 -10.48 6.07 18.14
N TRP A 129 -10.31 6.38 16.85
CA TRP A 129 -10.82 7.61 16.25
C TRP A 129 -12.35 7.65 16.24
N LYS A 130 -12.92 8.74 16.78
CA LYS A 130 -14.39 8.92 16.81
C LYS A 130 -14.94 9.30 15.44
N ASN A 131 -14.26 10.20 14.74
CA ASN A 131 -14.69 10.70 13.43
C ASN A 131 -13.60 10.49 12.39
N HIS A 132 -14.00 10.37 11.12
CA HIS A 132 -13.05 10.24 10.00
C HIS A 132 -12.05 11.40 9.92
N LYS A 133 -12.48 12.63 10.23
CA LYS A 133 -11.62 13.82 10.25
C LYS A 133 -10.51 13.78 11.32
N ASP A 134 -10.67 12.92 12.33
CA ASP A 134 -9.70 12.77 13.42
C ASP A 134 -8.58 11.79 13.04
N VAL A 135 -8.80 10.96 12.00
CA VAL A 135 -7.80 10.02 11.48
C VAL A 135 -6.68 10.83 10.81
N PRO A 136 -5.42 10.73 11.28
CA PRO A 136 -4.35 11.54 10.73
C PRO A 136 -3.96 11.06 9.33
N SER A 137 -3.22 11.90 8.60
CA SER A 137 -2.65 11.52 7.29
C SER A 137 -1.20 11.01 7.38
N MET A 138 -0.63 11.01 8.58
CA MET A 138 0.73 10.57 8.89
C MET A 138 0.84 10.24 10.39
N SER A 139 1.84 9.46 10.76
CA SER A 139 2.20 9.11 12.13
C SER A 139 3.71 9.12 12.31
N ARG A 140 4.17 8.97 13.56
CA ARG A 140 5.59 8.80 13.86
C ARG A 140 6.15 7.57 13.16
N GLU A 141 5.40 6.47 13.14
CA GLU A 141 5.79 5.22 12.51
C GLU A 141 5.89 5.38 10.99
N SER A 142 4.96 6.10 10.35
CA SER A 142 5.04 6.33 8.91
C SER A 142 6.20 7.23 8.51
N GLU A 143 6.61 8.17 9.38
CA GLU A 143 7.82 8.96 9.19
C GLU A 143 9.08 8.09 9.27
N MET A 144 9.17 7.22 10.27
CA MET A 144 10.28 6.27 10.42
C MET A 144 10.39 5.34 9.21
N ILE A 145 9.27 4.75 8.78
CA ILE A 145 9.21 3.89 7.58
C ILE A 145 9.64 4.67 6.34
N CYS A 146 9.11 5.90 6.16
CA CYS A 146 9.46 6.76 5.04
C CYS A 146 10.96 7.06 4.97
N ILE A 147 11.59 7.41 6.09
CA ILE A 147 13.02 7.69 6.16
C ILE A 147 13.82 6.44 5.80
N ASP A 148 13.51 5.30 6.41
CA ASP A 148 14.26 4.06 6.21
C ASP A 148 14.12 3.53 4.77
N LEU A 149 12.90 3.50 4.22
CA LEU A 149 12.65 3.12 2.83
C LEU A 149 13.42 4.04 1.86
N ARG A 150 13.46 5.35 2.10
CA ARG A 150 14.25 6.27 1.25
C ARG A 150 15.74 6.00 1.33
N ASN A 151 16.28 5.74 2.52
CA ASN A 151 17.68 5.39 2.71
C ASN A 151 18.04 4.07 2.00
N ARG A 152 17.08 3.15 1.90
CA ARG A 152 17.18 1.88 1.15
C ARG A 152 16.93 2.03 -0.36
N GLY A 153 16.72 3.24 -0.84
CA GLY A 153 16.61 3.55 -2.27
C GLY A 153 15.20 3.51 -2.85
N PHE A 154 14.17 3.22 -2.05
CA PHE A 154 12.78 3.25 -2.51
C PHE A 154 12.36 4.66 -2.95
N LYS A 155 11.42 4.72 -3.89
CA LYS A 155 10.87 5.93 -4.52
C LYS A 155 9.36 5.98 -4.34
N PHE A 156 8.82 7.21 -4.33
CA PHE A 156 7.40 7.49 -4.08
C PHE A 156 6.88 7.00 -2.71
N VAL A 157 7.77 6.90 -1.72
CA VAL A 157 7.49 6.46 -0.34
C VAL A 157 7.52 7.65 0.62
N GLY A 158 6.64 8.63 0.44
CA GLY A 158 6.49 9.74 1.40
C GLY A 158 5.76 9.30 2.67
N SER A 159 5.88 10.04 3.79
CA SER A 159 5.23 9.67 5.06
C SER A 159 3.72 9.45 4.91
N LYS A 160 3.01 10.31 4.14
CA LYS A 160 1.59 10.11 3.82
C LYS A 160 1.30 8.81 3.05
N VAL A 161 2.17 8.46 2.11
CA VAL A 161 2.06 7.20 1.33
C VAL A 161 2.32 6.00 2.24
N CYS A 162 3.32 6.10 3.12
CA CYS A 162 3.64 5.05 4.08
C CYS A 162 2.49 4.86 5.08
N TYR A 163 1.85 5.93 5.54
CA TYR A 163 0.71 5.83 6.45
C TYR A 163 -0.51 5.21 5.76
N ALA A 164 -0.81 5.62 4.53
CA ALA A 164 -1.87 4.98 3.73
C ALA A 164 -1.59 3.48 3.54
N MET A 165 -0.35 3.10 3.24
CA MET A 165 0.06 1.70 3.17
C MET A 165 -0.14 0.98 4.50
N MET A 166 0.30 1.56 5.63
CA MET A 166 0.12 0.99 6.98
C MET A 166 -1.35 0.70 7.28
N GLN A 167 -2.25 1.63 6.93
CA GLN A 167 -3.70 1.46 7.06
C GLN A 167 -4.21 0.34 6.14
N ALA A 168 -3.78 0.33 4.87
CA ALA A 168 -4.21 -0.65 3.89
C ALA A 168 -3.83 -2.09 4.26
N ILE A 169 -2.61 -2.29 4.77
CA ILE A 169 -2.06 -3.62 5.10
C ILE A 169 -2.29 -4.03 6.56
N GLY A 170 -3.02 -3.23 7.34
CA GLY A 170 -3.40 -3.56 8.72
C GLY A 170 -2.32 -3.38 9.78
N MET A 171 -1.25 -2.62 9.50
CA MET A 171 -0.28 -2.23 10.54
C MET A 171 -0.93 -1.29 11.58
N VAL A 172 -1.96 -0.56 11.19
CA VAL A 172 -2.80 0.22 12.09
C VAL A 172 -4.28 -0.10 11.83
N ASN A 173 -5.07 -0.25 12.88
CA ASN A 173 -6.52 -0.34 12.78
C ASN A 173 -7.11 1.06 12.97
N ASP A 174 -7.33 1.73 11.84
CA ASP A 174 -7.86 3.10 11.77
C ASP A 174 -9.34 3.15 11.37
N HIS A 175 -10.05 2.02 11.42
CA HIS A 175 -11.50 2.05 11.37
C HIS A 175 -12.02 2.94 12.50
N THR A 176 -13.00 3.80 12.22
CA THR A 176 -13.61 4.62 13.28
C THR A 176 -14.36 3.73 14.26
N ILE A 177 -14.49 4.15 15.52
CA ILE A 177 -15.03 3.28 16.59
C ILE A 177 -16.48 2.81 16.37
N ASP A 178 -17.22 3.51 15.51
CA ASP A 178 -18.58 3.15 15.12
C ASP A 178 -18.60 2.11 13.98
N CYS A 179 -17.52 1.97 13.22
CA CYS A 179 -17.37 1.02 12.14
C CYS A 179 -17.36 -0.42 12.68
N PHE A 180 -18.11 -1.33 12.04
CA PHE A 180 -18.16 -2.74 12.47
C PHE A 180 -16.79 -3.44 12.42
N ARG A 181 -15.94 -3.05 11.45
CA ARG A 181 -14.59 -3.59 11.29
C ARG A 181 -13.64 -3.17 12.42
N HIS A 182 -13.90 -2.07 13.12
CA HIS A 182 -13.04 -1.63 14.23
C HIS A 182 -12.94 -2.69 15.31
N LYS A 183 -14.09 -3.26 15.71
CA LYS A 183 -14.17 -4.35 16.68
C LYS A 183 -13.73 -5.68 16.09
N GLU A 184 -14.08 -5.98 14.85
CA GLU A 184 -13.73 -7.25 14.19
C GLU A 184 -12.22 -7.43 14.03
N LEU A 185 -11.50 -6.34 13.76
CA LEU A 185 -10.05 -6.33 13.56
C LEU A 185 -9.27 -5.97 14.83
N LYS A 186 -9.95 -5.86 15.97
CA LYS A 186 -9.31 -5.64 17.26
C LYS A 186 -8.79 -6.98 17.77
N ASN A 187 -7.47 -7.18 17.65
CA ASN A 187 -6.76 -8.32 18.25
C ASN A 187 -6.77 -8.23 19.79
#